data_AF-A0A2N3D4X4-F1
#
_entry.id   AF-A0A2N3D4X4-F1
#
_cell.length_a   1.000
_cell.length_b   1.000
_cell.length_c   1.000
_cell.angle_alpha   90.00
_cell.angle_beta   90.00
_cell.angle_gamma   90.00
#
_symmetry.space_group_name_H-M   'P 1'
#
loop_
_entity.id
_entity.type
_entity.pdbx_description
1 polymer ?
#
loop_
_entity_poly.entity_id
_entity_poly.type
_entity_poly.pdbx_seq_one_letter_code
_entity_poly.pdbx_strand_id
1 'polypeptide(L)' 'MDRDEDARALMIARALIAEHADGVGAFLQAKIDESIAAEDLEQFSDWFVIRNAVSLTLRSRTTLQ' A
#
# COMPACT_ATOMS: atom_id res chain seq x y z
N MET A 1 9.87 0.93 12.47
CA MET A 1 8.42 1.06 12.27
C MET A 1 7.77 1.13 13.63
N ASP A 2 7.11 2.25 13.85
CA ASP A 2 6.25 2.43 15.01
C ASP A 2 4.95 1.64 14.80
N ARG A 3 4.34 1.11 15.86
CA ARG A 3 3.08 0.35 15.74
C ARG A 3 1.96 1.21 15.16
N ASP A 4 2.03 2.52 15.39
CA ASP A 4 1.07 3.49 14.88
C ASP A 4 1.23 3.71 13.35
N GLU A 5 2.46 3.61 12.85
CA GLU A 5 2.79 3.68 11.42
C GLU A 5 2.24 2.46 10.66
N ASP A 6 2.41 1.27 11.23
CA ASP A 6 1.87 0.02 10.68
C ASP A 6 0.33 0.02 10.68
N ALA A 7 -0.29 0.49 11.78
CA ALA A 7 -1.74 0.59 11.88
C ALA A 7 -2.32 1.57 10.84
N ARG A 8 -1.66 2.72 10.66
CA ARG A 8 -2.03 3.71 9.64
C ARG A 8 -1.89 3.14 8.23
N ALA A 9 -0.78 2.47 7.93
CA ALA A 9 -0.56 1.84 6.64
C ALA A 9 -1.63 0.77 6.34
N LEU A 10 -2.05 -0.01 7.35
CA LEU A 10 -3.11 -1.00 7.21
C LEU A 10 -4.49 -0.36 6.96
N MET A 11 -4.79 0.76 7.61
CA MET A 11 -6.03 1.51 7.35
C MET A 11 -6.08 2.05 5.93
N ILE A 12 -4.97 2.65 5.46
CA ILE A 12 -4.85 3.15 4.09
C ILE A 12 -4.98 2.00 3.09
N ALA A 13 -4.30 0.88 3.35
CA ALA A 13 -4.39 -0.32 2.51
C ALA A 13 -5.84 -0.82 2.34
N ARG A 14 -6.62 -0.85 3.43
CA ARG A 14 -8.04 -1.25 3.37
C ARG A 14 -8.88 -0.27 2.54
N ALA A 15 -8.65 1.03 2.69
CA ALA A 15 -9.34 2.04 1.91
C ALA A 15 -9.02 1.91 0.41
N LEU A 16 -7.74 1.75 0.06
CA LEU A 16 -7.30 1.58 -1.33
C LEU A 16 -7.83 0.29 -1.97
N ILE A 17 -7.89 -0.82 -1.23
CA ILE A 17 -8.51 -2.05 -1.74
C ILE A 17 -10.01 -1.85 -1.96
N ALA A 18 -10.70 -1.11 -1.09
CA ALA A 18 -12.13 -0.84 -1.27
C ALA A 18 -12.41 0.08 -2.48
N GLU A 19 -11.52 1.05 -2.72
CA GLU A 19 -11.64 2.01 -3.81
C GLU A 19 -11.26 1.42 -5.17
N HIS A 20 -10.17 0.66 -5.23
CA HIS A 20 -9.59 0.20 -6.50
C HIS A 20 -9.81 -1.29 -6.79
N ALA A 21 -10.30 -2.08 -5.83
CA ALA A 21 -10.48 -3.53 -5.93
C ALA A 21 -9.24 -4.21 -6.54
N ASP A 22 -9.40 -4.89 -7.67
CA ASP A 22 -8.31 -5.59 -8.38
C ASP A 22 -7.27 -4.63 -8.98
N GLY A 23 -7.64 -3.37 -9.19
CA GLY A 23 -6.77 -2.31 -9.73
C GLY A 23 -5.79 -1.73 -8.72
N VAL A 24 -5.88 -2.09 -7.43
CA VAL A 24 -5.04 -1.51 -6.37
C VAL A 24 -3.55 -1.72 -6.63
N GLY A 25 -3.16 -2.83 -7.25
CA GLY A 25 -1.77 -3.10 -7.60
C GLY A 25 -1.20 -2.14 -8.65
N ALA A 26 -1.98 -1.85 -9.70
CA ALA A 26 -1.59 -0.91 -10.74
C ALA A 26 -1.52 0.52 -10.22
N PHE A 27 -2.47 0.91 -9.38
CA PHE A 27 -2.47 2.22 -8.71
C PHE A 27 -1.21 2.42 -7.87
N LEU A 28 -0.86 1.45 -7.02
CA LEU A 28 0.32 1.54 -6.15
C LEU A 28 1.62 1.59 -6.97
N GLN A 29 1.70 0.82 -8.06
CA GLN A 29 2.88 0.85 -8.92
C GLN A 29 3.04 2.23 -9.57
N ALA A 30 1.96 2.83 -10.06
CA ALA A 30 2.01 4.18 -10.62
C ALA A 30 2.51 5.21 -9.60
N LYS A 31 2.08 5.14 -8.34
CA LYS A 31 2.56 6.04 -7.28
C LYS A 31 4.04 5.86 -6.93
N ILE A 32 4.52 4.62 -6.95
CA ILE A 32 5.94 4.31 -6.76
C ILE A 32 6.76 4.90 -7.92
N ASP A 33 6.30 4.69 -9.16
CA ASP A 33 6.99 5.19 -10.36
C ASP A 33 7.01 6.73 -10.38
N GLU A 34 5.89 7.39 -10.02
CA GLU A 34 5.80 8.85 -9.85
C GLU A 34 6.82 9.36 -8.81
N SER A 35 6.95 8.69 -7.67
CA SER A 35 7.86 9.10 -6.59
C SER A 35 9.33 8.95 -7.00
N ILE A 36 9.67 7.85 -7.70
CA ILE A 36 11.01 7.63 -8.24
C ILE A 36 11.35 8.70 -9.27
N ALA A 37 10.44 8.99 -10.20
CA ALA A 37 10.64 10.00 -11.23
C ALA A 37 10.82 11.41 -10.65
N ALA A 38 10.19 11.69 -9.50
CA ALA A 38 10.34 12.94 -8.76
C ALA A 38 11.55 12.98 -7.82
N GLU A 39 12.31 11.88 -7.70
CA GLU A 39 13.37 11.69 -6.69
C GLU A 39 12.89 11.92 -5.24
N ASP A 40 11.59 11.73 -4.99
CA ASP A 40 10.95 11.88 -3.69
C ASP A 40 11.06 10.57 -2.90
N LEU A 41 12.17 10.41 -2.19
CA LEU A 41 12.47 9.20 -1.41
C LEU A 41 11.54 9.01 -0.21
N GLU A 42 10.97 10.09 0.33
CA GLU A 42 10.04 10.04 1.45
C GLU A 42 8.71 9.43 0.98
N GLN A 43 8.13 9.97 -0.09
CA GLN A 43 6.93 9.37 -0.67
C GLN A 43 7.16 7.96 -1.21
N PHE A 44 8.32 7.71 -1.83
CA PHE A 44 8.66 6.35 -2.26
C PHE A 44 8.61 5.36 -1.09
N SER A 45 9.19 5.73 0.06
CA SER A 45 9.17 4.92 1.28
C SER A 45 7.72 4.67 1.74
N ASP A 46 6.91 5.72 1.85
CA ASP A 46 5.50 5.62 2.27
C ASP A 46 4.68 4.68 1.37
N TRP A 47 4.79 4.86 0.05
CA TRP A 47 4.08 4.00 -0.91
C TRP A 47 4.53 2.55 -0.85
N PHE A 48 5.82 2.31 -0.55
CA PHE A 48 6.33 0.96 -0.37
C PHE A 48 5.75 0.28 0.89
N VAL A 49 5.65 1.00 2.00
CA VAL A 49 5.01 0.50 3.24
C VAL A 49 3.54 0.17 3.00
N ILE A 50 2.80 1.07 2.33
CA ILE A 50 1.39 0.86 2.00
C ILE A 50 1.21 -0.36 1.07
N ARG A 51 2.07 -0.55 0.07
CA ARG A 51 2.04 -1.73 -0.82
C ARG A 51 2.22 -3.03 -0.05
N ASN A 52 3.10 -3.05 0.94
CA ASN A 52 3.30 -4.21 1.81
C ASN A 52 2.05 -4.48 2.65
N ALA A 53 1.44 -3.45 3.23
CA ALA A 53 0.19 -3.57 3.99
C ALA A 53 -0.99 -4.08 3.12
N VAL A 54 -1.09 -3.64 1.86
CA VAL A 54 -2.07 -4.16 0.89
C VAL A 54 -1.82 -5.64 0.60
N SER A 55 -0.57 -6.02 0.35
CA SER A 55 -0.19 -7.41 0.08
C SER A 55 -0.53 -8.33 1.25
N LEU A 56 -0.24 -7.90 2.48
CA LEU A 56 -0.62 -8.61 3.70
C LEU A 56 -2.14 -8.74 3.84
N THR A 57 -2.87 -7.64 3.61
CA THR A 57 -4.34 -7.63 3.73
C THR A 57 -5.00 -8.58 2.74
N LEU A 58 -4.53 -8.62 1.49
CA LEU A 58 -5.05 -9.52 0.47
C LEU A 58 -4.74 -10.99 0.82
N ARG A 59 -3.51 -11.29 1.26
CA ARG A 59 -3.12 -12.64 1.70
C ARG A 59 -3.95 -13.11 2.89
N SER A 60 -4.13 -12.27 3.90
CA SER A 60 -4.99 -12.60 5.06
C SER A 60 -6.44 -12.86 4.66
N ARG A 61 -6.95 -12.16 3.63
CA ARG A 61 -8.30 -12.39 3.10
C ARG A 61 -8.41 -13.76 2.41
N THR A 62 -7.37 -14.18 1.67
CA THR A 62 -7.35 -15.50 1.02
C THR A 62 -7.16 -16.67 1.99
N THR A 63 -6.50 -16.47 3.13
CA THR A 63 -6.28 -17.54 4.13
C THR A 63 -7.44 -17.77 5.09
N LEU A 64 -8.46 -16.91 5.08
CA LEU A 64 -9.66 -17.02 5.93
C LEU A 64 -10.86 -17.64 5.18
N GLN A 65 -10.63 -18.21 3.99
CA GLN A 65 -11.61 -18.99 3.22
C GLN A 65 -11.43 -20.49 3.49
#